data_AF-A0A554JHD9-F1
#
_entry.id   AF-A0A554JHD9-F1
#
_cell.length_a   1.000
_cell.length_b   1.000
_cell.length_c   1.000
_cell.angle_alpha   90.00
_cell.angle_beta   90.00
_cell.angle_gamma   90.00
#
_symmetry.space_group_name_H-M   'P 1'
#
loop_
_entity.id
_entity.type
_entity.pdbx_description
1 polymer ?
#
loop_
_entity_poly.entity_id
_entity_poly.type
_entity_poly.pdbx_seq_one_letter_code
_entity_poly.pdbx_strand_id
1 'polypeptide(L)'
;MFSDETLYAAEIAKKAGKVVLGFHKRRLKRNWTSRHYFKTDADDASEKLIQRMIRARYTDYNVWSGEGGRSDKGSSYTWVWDAVDGTIPMYTGISDHFSVCGALCEGKRPILGVANAVGRGEFYLAEVGKG
;
A
#
# COMPACT_ATOMS: atom_id res chain seq x y z
N MET A 1 13.59 18.02 7.35
CA MET A 1 12.53 17.24 8.05
C MET A 1 11.52 16.77 7.03
N PHE A 2 11.03 15.54 7.10
CA PHE A 2 9.97 15.03 6.21
C PHE A 2 8.64 15.78 6.42
N SER A 3 7.79 15.82 5.41
CA SER A 3 6.45 16.41 5.52
C SER A 3 5.50 15.53 6.35
N ASP A 4 4.36 16.10 6.76
CA ASP A 4 3.32 15.36 7.48
C ASP A 4 2.75 14.22 6.63
N GLU A 5 2.58 14.42 5.33
CA GLU A 5 2.15 13.40 4.37
C GLU A 5 3.16 12.25 4.32
N THR A 6 4.46 12.55 4.28
CA THR A 6 5.51 11.54 4.24
C THR A 6 5.53 10.70 5.52
N LEU A 7 5.42 11.35 6.69
CA LEU A 7 5.35 10.64 7.97
C LEU A 7 4.07 9.80 8.09
N TYR A 8 2.94 10.30 7.58
CA TYR A 8 1.69 9.56 7.60
C TYR A 8 1.68 8.37 6.62
N ALA A 9 2.26 8.52 5.43
CA ALA A 9 2.47 7.42 4.50
C ALA A 9 3.30 6.31 5.18
N ALA A 10 4.35 6.70 5.91
CA ALA A 10 5.16 5.75 6.65
C ALA A 10 4.38 5.01 7.75
N GLU A 11 3.50 5.72 8.46
CA GLU A 11 2.61 5.11 9.45
C GLU A 11 1.63 4.11 8.82
N ILE A 12 0.99 4.50 7.70
CA ILE A 12 0.07 3.63 6.95
C ILE A 12 0.80 2.36 6.52
N ALA A 13 1.94 2.49 5.83
CA ALA A 13 2.70 1.35 5.31
C ALA A 13 3.12 0.38 6.43
N LYS A 14 3.52 0.90 7.59
CA LYS A 14 3.86 0.07 8.77
C LYS A 14 2.65 -0.69 9.32
N LYS A 15 1.50 -0.03 9.48
CA LYS A 15 0.29 -0.68 10.01
C LYS A 15 -0.28 -1.69 9.01
N ALA A 16 -0.35 -1.34 7.73
CA ALA A 16 -0.76 -2.22 6.65
C ALA A 16 0.17 -3.44 6.53
N GLY A 17 1.50 -3.23 6.57
CA GLY A 17 2.46 -4.32 6.54
C GLY A 17 2.27 -5.32 7.70
N LYS A 18 1.97 -4.85 8.92
CA LYS A 18 1.64 -5.75 10.04
C LYS A 18 0.41 -6.60 9.78
N VAL A 19 -0.61 -6.04 9.12
CA VAL A 19 -1.80 -6.78 8.69
C VAL A 19 -1.39 -7.87 7.70
N VAL A 20 -0.68 -7.51 6.62
CA VAL A 20 -0.23 -8.45 5.58
C VAL A 20 0.63 -9.57 6.17
N LEU A 21 1.62 -9.24 7.01
CA LEU A 21 2.48 -10.22 7.67
C LEU A 21 1.68 -11.20 8.53
N GLY A 22 0.60 -10.74 9.17
CA GLY A 22 -0.31 -11.58 9.93
C GLY A 22 -0.98 -12.68 9.10
N PHE A 23 -1.12 -12.50 7.79
CA PHE A 23 -1.69 -13.49 6.88
C PHE A 23 -0.64 -14.39 6.22
N HIS A 24 0.65 -14.06 6.31
CA HIS A 24 1.72 -14.84 5.70
C HIS A 24 1.72 -16.29 6.22
N LYS A 25 1.92 -17.26 5.30
CA LYS A 25 1.89 -18.72 5.58
C LYS A 25 0.55 -19.25 6.12
N ARG A 26 -0.54 -18.49 6.03
CA ARG A 26 -1.90 -18.99 6.32
C ARG A 26 -2.56 -19.54 5.06
N ARG A 27 -3.53 -20.44 5.25
CA ARG A 27 -4.38 -20.91 4.15
C ARG A 27 -5.43 -19.85 3.82
N LEU A 28 -5.14 -18.99 2.85
CA LEU A 28 -6.04 -17.92 2.41
C LEU A 28 -6.91 -18.35 1.25
N LYS A 29 -8.05 -17.68 1.07
CA LYS A 29 -8.83 -17.80 -0.15
C LYS A 29 -8.12 -17.05 -1.29
N ARG A 30 -8.08 -17.66 -2.48
CA ARG A 30 -7.62 -16.99 -3.71
C ARG A 30 -8.83 -16.48 -4.48
N ASN A 31 -8.85 -15.19 -4.76
CA ASN A 31 -9.85 -14.55 -5.60
C ASN A 31 -9.17 -14.14 -6.91
N TRP A 32 -9.37 -14.93 -7.96
CA TRP A 32 -8.74 -14.71 -9.26
C TRP A 32 -9.39 -13.54 -9.99
N THR A 33 -8.58 -12.59 -10.46
CA THR A 33 -9.02 -11.49 -11.34
C THR A 33 -8.63 -11.76 -12.79
N SER A 34 -7.62 -12.60 -13.02
CA SER A 34 -7.23 -13.11 -14.34
C SER A 34 -6.57 -14.49 -14.22
N ARG A 35 -6.12 -15.07 -15.33
CA ARG A 35 -5.42 -16.37 -15.35
C ARG A 35 -4.15 -16.40 -14.49
N HIS A 36 -3.47 -15.25 -14.34
CA HIS A 36 -2.18 -15.16 -13.64
C HIS A 36 -2.22 -14.25 -12.41
N TYR A 37 -3.34 -13.58 -12.16
CA TYR A 37 -3.48 -12.63 -11.07
C TYR A 37 -4.62 -13.06 -10.16
N PHE A 38 -4.31 -13.18 -8.87
CA PHE A 38 -5.29 -13.34 -7.82
C PHE A 38 -4.91 -12.44 -6.66
N LYS A 39 -5.93 -12.08 -5.90
CA LYS A 39 -5.76 -11.46 -4.59
C LYS A 39 -6.20 -12.40 -3.49
N THR A 40 -5.87 -12.05 -2.26
CA THR A 40 -6.20 -12.83 -1.05
C THR A 40 -6.89 -11.96 -0.01
N ASP A 41 -7.30 -12.58 1.10
CA ASP A 41 -7.85 -11.87 2.26
C ASP A 41 -6.83 -10.89 2.88
N ALA A 42 -5.52 -11.09 2.65
CA ALA A 42 -4.48 -10.18 3.11
C ALA A 42 -4.54 -8.84 2.37
N ASP A 43 -4.70 -8.89 1.05
CA ASP A 43 -4.79 -7.73 0.18
C ASP A 43 -6.06 -6.92 0.54
N ASP A 44 -7.22 -7.59 0.64
CA ASP A 44 -8.49 -6.95 1.03
C ASP A 44 -8.44 -6.31 2.43
N ALA A 45 -7.79 -6.96 3.40
CA ALA A 45 -7.69 -6.44 4.76
C ALA A 45 -6.73 -5.24 4.86
N SER A 46 -5.59 -5.32 4.18
CA SER A 46 -4.58 -4.26 4.08
C SER A 46 -5.16 -3.03 3.38
N GLU A 47 -5.81 -3.23 2.23
CA GLU A 47 -6.47 -2.20 1.44
C GLU A 47 -7.53 -1.43 2.26
N LYS A 48 -8.43 -2.14 2.95
CA LYS A 48 -9.47 -1.52 3.79
C LYS A 48 -8.86 -0.64 4.88
N LEU A 49 -7.75 -1.07 5.48
CA LEU A 49 -7.04 -0.28 6.48
C LEU A 49 -6.45 0.99 5.87
N ILE A 50 -5.74 0.87 4.73
CA ILE A 50 -5.13 1.98 4.01
C ILE A 50 -6.19 3.03 3.65
N GLN A 51 -7.27 2.62 2.98
CA GLN A 51 -8.35 3.54 2.57
C GLN A 51 -8.98 4.25 3.78
N ARG A 52 -9.25 3.50 4.86
CA ARG A 52 -9.83 4.08 6.08
C ARG A 52 -8.91 5.14 6.68
N MET A 53 -7.61 4.86 6.77
CA MET A 53 -6.64 5.81 7.33
C MET A 53 -6.50 7.07 6.48
N ILE A 54 -6.42 6.94 5.16
CA ILE A 54 -6.30 8.10 4.26
C ILE A 54 -7.56 8.95 4.34
N ARG A 55 -8.74 8.34 4.18
CA ARG A 55 -10.03 9.07 4.19
C ARG A 55 -10.33 9.75 5.52
N ALA A 56 -9.77 9.27 6.63
CA ALA A 56 -9.92 9.90 7.93
C ALA A 56 -9.07 11.17 8.10
N ARG A 57 -7.95 11.30 7.39
CA ARG A 57 -7.02 12.44 7.54
C ARG A 57 -7.01 13.39 6.34
N TYR A 58 -7.10 12.85 5.12
CA TYR A 58 -7.04 13.57 3.85
C TYR A 58 -8.35 13.37 3.09
N THR A 59 -9.41 14.06 3.53
CA THR A 59 -10.78 13.89 3.02
C THR A 59 -10.99 14.40 1.60
N ASP A 60 -10.12 15.31 1.17
CA ASP A 60 -10.12 16.04 -0.10
C ASP A 60 -9.18 15.41 -1.14
N TYR A 61 -8.25 14.54 -0.76
CA TYR A 61 -7.30 13.94 -1.70
C TYR A 61 -7.94 12.82 -2.51
N ASN A 62 -7.44 12.62 -3.74
CA ASN A 62 -7.80 11.44 -4.51
C ASN A 62 -7.10 10.21 -3.91
N VAL A 63 -7.72 9.04 -4.05
CA VAL A 63 -7.15 7.77 -3.58
C VAL A 63 -7.33 6.71 -4.65
N TRP A 64 -6.21 6.18 -5.15
CA TRP A 64 -6.16 5.11 -6.14
C TRP A 64 -5.52 3.88 -5.50
N SER A 65 -6.20 2.76 -5.59
CA SER A 65 -5.66 1.46 -5.20
C SER A 65 -5.70 0.51 -6.38
N GLY A 66 -4.67 -0.34 -6.48
CA GLY A 66 -4.63 -1.45 -7.43
C GLY A 66 -5.83 -2.38 -7.30
N GLU A 67 -6.42 -2.52 -6.10
CA GLU A 67 -7.48 -3.50 -5.83
C GLU A 67 -8.83 -2.87 -5.46
N GLY A 68 -8.82 -1.68 -4.85
CA GLY A 68 -10.00 -1.00 -4.33
C GLY A 68 -10.62 0.02 -5.30
N GLY A 69 -10.01 0.23 -6.47
CA GLY A 69 -10.46 1.20 -7.46
C GLY A 69 -9.98 2.63 -7.19
N ARG A 70 -10.64 3.60 -7.85
CA ARG A 70 -10.28 5.03 -7.79
C ARG A 70 -11.38 5.84 -7.13
N SER A 71 -11.01 6.66 -6.15
CA SER A 71 -11.81 7.73 -5.59
C SER A 71 -11.24 9.06 -6.06
N ASP A 72 -11.96 9.74 -6.96
CA ASP A 72 -11.61 11.07 -7.45
C ASP A 72 -12.40 12.13 -6.67
N LYS A 73 -11.68 13.12 -6.15
CA LYS A 73 -12.19 14.26 -5.40
C LYS A 73 -11.90 15.59 -6.10
N GLY A 74 -11.32 15.56 -7.30
CA GLY A 74 -10.89 16.75 -8.03
C GLY A 74 -9.66 17.43 -7.44
N SER A 75 -8.95 16.77 -6.52
CA SER A 75 -7.73 17.31 -5.93
C SER A 75 -6.54 17.18 -6.88
N SER A 76 -5.58 18.09 -6.78
CA SER A 76 -4.27 17.94 -7.43
C SER A 76 -3.46 16.80 -6.81
N TYR A 77 -3.80 16.36 -5.60
CA TYR A 77 -3.09 15.33 -4.86
C TYR A 77 -3.77 13.97 -4.95
N THR A 78 -2.99 12.94 -5.27
CA THR A 78 -3.47 11.56 -5.42
C THR A 78 -2.59 10.59 -4.65
N TRP A 79 -3.17 9.94 -3.64
CA TRP A 79 -2.57 8.77 -3.01
C TRP A 79 -2.70 7.58 -3.93
N VAL A 80 -1.59 6.88 -4.19
CA VAL A 80 -1.55 5.63 -4.96
C VAL A 80 -0.98 4.54 -4.07
N TRP A 81 -1.70 3.44 -3.92
CA TRP A 81 -1.31 2.34 -3.04
C TRP A 81 -1.41 0.97 -3.72
N ASP A 82 -0.45 0.12 -3.39
CA ASP A 82 -0.51 -1.32 -3.59
C ASP A 82 -0.45 -1.98 -2.20
N ALA A 83 -1.55 -2.64 -1.84
CA ALA A 83 -1.74 -3.23 -0.52
C ALA A 83 -0.84 -4.45 -0.29
N VAL A 84 -0.45 -5.15 -1.37
CA VAL A 84 0.50 -6.26 -1.39
C VAL A 84 1.14 -6.36 -2.78
N ASP A 85 2.29 -5.71 -2.95
CA ASP A 85 3.16 -6.01 -4.08
C ASP A 85 3.88 -7.35 -3.80
N GLY A 86 3.67 -8.34 -4.66
CA GLY A 86 4.14 -9.71 -4.45
C GLY A 86 3.10 -10.64 -3.78
N THR A 87 1.85 -10.67 -4.27
CA THR A 87 0.81 -11.57 -3.72
C THR A 87 1.19 -13.05 -3.78
N ILE A 88 1.87 -13.52 -4.83
CA ILE A 88 2.32 -14.93 -4.97
C ILE A 88 3.29 -15.32 -3.85
N PRO A 89 4.44 -14.64 -3.65
CA PRO A 89 5.35 -14.99 -2.56
C PRO A 89 4.71 -14.82 -1.18
N MET A 90 3.89 -13.77 -0.98
CA MET A 90 3.15 -13.55 0.26
C MET A 90 2.21 -14.74 0.58
N TYR A 91 1.40 -15.17 -0.39
CA TYR A 91 0.43 -16.26 -0.25
C TYR A 91 1.09 -17.63 -0.08
N THR A 92 2.05 -17.94 -0.95
CA THR A 92 2.67 -19.27 -0.98
C THR A 92 3.63 -19.50 0.18
N GLY A 93 4.18 -18.44 0.77
CA GLY A 93 5.16 -18.54 1.85
C GLY A 93 6.55 -19.01 1.39
N ILE A 94 6.78 -19.08 0.07
CA ILE A 94 8.05 -19.56 -0.51
C ILE A 94 9.18 -18.55 -0.38
N SER A 95 8.86 -17.26 -0.20
CA SER A 95 9.83 -16.20 0.04
C SER A 95 9.19 -15.04 0.83
N ASP A 96 10.04 -14.15 1.31
CA ASP A 96 9.71 -12.92 2.03
C ASP A 96 9.67 -11.67 1.11
N HIS A 97 9.76 -11.88 -0.21
CA HIS A 97 9.73 -10.83 -1.23
C HIS A 97 8.32 -10.32 -1.49
N PHE A 98 7.76 -9.60 -0.53
CA PHE A 98 6.49 -8.88 -0.69
C PHE A 98 6.50 -7.60 0.15
N SER A 99 5.73 -6.61 -0.27
CA SER A 99 5.74 -5.30 0.35
C SER A 99 4.40 -4.58 0.30
N VAL A 100 4.23 -3.60 1.17
CA VAL A 100 3.18 -2.59 1.04
C VAL A 100 3.80 -1.33 0.47
N CYS A 101 3.30 -0.87 -0.67
CA CYS A 101 3.86 0.24 -1.41
C CYS A 101 2.85 1.39 -1.52
N GLY A 102 3.33 2.62 -1.38
CA GLY A 102 2.52 3.82 -1.46
C GLY A 102 3.27 5.00 -2.02
N ALA A 103 2.54 5.91 -2.67
CA ALA A 103 3.06 7.19 -3.14
C ALA A 103 1.99 8.27 -3.02
N LEU A 104 2.45 9.52 -2.89
CA LEU A 104 1.61 10.70 -3.13
C LEU A 104 2.08 11.36 -4.41
N CYS A 105 1.15 11.63 -5.31
CA CYS A 105 1.40 12.36 -6.54
C CYS A 105 0.74 13.74 -6.49
N GLU A 106 1.46 14.77 -6.96
CA GLU A 106 0.89 16.05 -7.37
C GLU A 106 0.71 16.03 -8.89
N GLY A 107 -0.54 16.01 -9.35
CA GLY A 107 -0.89 15.70 -10.74
C GLY A 107 -0.34 14.34 -11.15
N LYS A 108 0.59 14.33 -12.11
CA LYS A 108 1.25 13.10 -12.61
C LYS A 108 2.63 12.86 -11.98
N ARG A 109 3.09 13.71 -11.06
CA ARG A 109 4.44 13.66 -10.50
C ARG A 109 4.41 13.08 -9.08
N PRO A 110 5.08 11.96 -8.81
CA PRO A 110 5.29 11.49 -7.44
C PRO A 110 6.12 12.52 -6.65
N ILE A 111 5.65 12.90 -5.47
CA ILE A 111 6.32 13.84 -4.57
C ILE A 111 6.88 13.15 -3.32
N LEU A 112 6.36 11.97 -2.97
CA LEU A 112 6.91 11.06 -1.97
C LEU A 112 6.55 9.60 -2.28
N GLY A 113 7.31 8.68 -1.72
CA GLY A 113 7.08 7.24 -1.83
C GLY A 113 7.51 6.47 -0.59
N VAL A 114 6.81 5.36 -0.32
CA VAL A 114 7.10 4.44 0.78
C VAL A 114 6.99 3.00 0.30
N ALA A 115 7.91 2.15 0.74
CA ALA A 115 7.84 0.71 0.58
C ALA A 115 8.19 0.01 1.89
N ASN A 116 7.27 -0.80 2.40
CA ASN A 116 7.49 -1.62 3.58
C ASN A 116 7.59 -3.10 3.16
N ALA A 117 8.82 -3.58 2.96
CA ALA A 117 9.12 -4.99 2.68
C ALA A 117 9.06 -5.79 3.99
N VAL A 118 7.84 -5.93 4.50
CA VAL A 118 7.58 -6.37 5.87
C VAL A 118 8.07 -7.80 6.15
N GLY A 119 8.12 -8.67 5.13
CA GLY A 119 8.70 -10.01 5.25
C GLY A 119 10.19 -9.99 5.58
N ARG A 120 10.93 -8.98 5.09
CA ARG A 120 12.37 -8.79 5.29
C ARG A 120 12.71 -7.83 6.43
N GLY A 121 11.70 -7.17 7.01
CA GLY A 121 11.91 -6.14 8.04
C GLY A 121 12.55 -4.86 7.49
N GLU A 122 12.47 -4.62 6.18
CA GLU A 122 13.07 -3.47 5.51
C GLU A 122 12.02 -2.39 5.22
N PHE A 123 12.44 -1.14 5.33
CA PHE A 123 11.55 0.01 5.18
C PHE A 123 12.25 1.12 4.40
N TYR A 124 11.60 1.57 3.33
CA TYR A 124 12.11 2.59 2.42
C TYR A 124 11.14 3.77 2.39
N LEU A 125 11.68 4.97 2.42
CA LEU A 125 10.94 6.22 2.42
C LEU A 125 11.75 7.25 1.65
N ALA A 126 11.09 7.96 0.74
CA ALA A 126 11.70 9.05 -0.01
C ALA A 126 10.70 10.19 -0.19
N GLU A 127 11.21 11.41 -0.20
CA GLU A 127 10.46 12.62 -0.52
C GLU A 127 11.33 13.50 -1.42
N VAL A 128 10.72 14.17 -2.40
CA VAL A 128 11.45 15.03 -3.34
C VAL A 128 12.33 16.03 -2.57
N GLY A 129 13.62 16.04 -2.89
CA GLY A 129 14.62 16.92 -2.28
C GLY A 129 15.15 16.48 -0.91
N LYS A 130 14.75 15.30 -0.39
CA LYS A 130 15.16 14.83 0.95
C LYS A 130 15.95 13.51 0.95
N GLY A 131 16.15 12.90 -0.22
CA GLY A 131 16.75 11.56 -0.36
C GLY A 131 15.67 10.51 -0.36
#